data_AF-A0A3D3RI05-F1
#
_entry.id   AF-A0A3D3RI05-F1
#
_cell.length_a   1.000
_cell.length_b   1.000
_cell.length_c   1.000
_cell.angle_alpha   90.00
_cell.angle_beta   90.00
_cell.angle_gamma   90.00
#
_symmetry.space_group_name_H-M   'P 1'
#
loop_
_entity.id
_entity.type
_entity.pdbx_description
1 polymer ?
#
loop_
_entity_poly.entity_id
_entity_poly.type
_entity_poly.pdbx_seq_one_letter_code
_entity_poly.pdbx_strand_id
1 'polypeptide(L)'
;MSSYSTTEQLEDRTLLAGASLVNIEPNIDLSLTDGEVYHEAPQELTFVFSPGQQIDPNSLGGIQIVRSGSDGTFADGNEVTIDPGYIGIGDNPNEVIVRFASALPDDNYQITIFGTGADPLLNLSGEAFQDGVDQTINFELDLGAKVVAVVSQPVLREQVLSVGDVTDLQDGDTFTISVGGASVTFEMDLDGGGLNDTNNLQVVYTAADSASDIATTILGVFNSSLLSTDGYATMSPSGVDLTISGDSFTPAIAFSLVDPANPAFSRADGNLVARDDQILVYFNDDDLNPDLANDSRFYQIIDTSTDTPLLITDYTATYDALSD
;
A
#
# COMPACT_ATOMS: atom_id res chain seq x y z
N MET A 1 -63.80 39.25 44.35
CA MET A 1 -63.44 39.43 42.93
C MET A 1 -61.98 39.86 42.92
N SER A 2 -61.01 39.24 42.27
CA SER A 2 -61.02 38.28 41.18
C SER A 2 -59.88 37.27 41.36
N SER A 3 -60.18 36.02 41.03
CA SER A 3 -59.23 35.01 40.56
C SER A 3 -58.43 35.53 39.37
N TYR A 4 -57.15 35.18 39.26
CA TYR A 4 -56.58 34.56 38.06
C TYR A 4 -55.32 33.78 38.44
N SER A 5 -55.46 32.46 38.36
CA SER A 5 -54.38 31.50 38.18
C SER A 5 -53.76 31.75 36.81
N THR A 6 -52.46 31.97 36.75
CA THR A 6 -51.66 31.69 35.56
C THR A 6 -50.75 30.54 35.90
N THR A 7 -51.26 29.34 35.64
CA THR A 7 -50.46 28.14 35.40
C THR A 7 -49.55 28.47 34.22
N GLU A 8 -48.37 28.97 34.51
CA GLU A 8 -47.27 28.98 33.55
C GLU A 8 -46.78 27.53 33.53
N GLN A 9 -47.40 26.74 32.65
CA GLN A 9 -46.92 25.43 32.29
C GLN A 9 -45.56 25.66 31.63
N LEU A 10 -44.50 25.50 32.42
CA LEU A 10 -43.16 25.31 31.89
C LEU A 10 -43.29 24.21 30.86
N GLU A 11 -43.08 24.56 29.60
CA GLU A 11 -43.06 23.58 28.52
C GLU A 11 -42.01 22.54 28.90
N ASP A 12 -42.46 21.31 29.03
CA ASP A 12 -41.65 20.13 29.31
C ASP A 12 -40.82 19.81 28.06
N ARG A 13 -39.92 20.73 27.66
CA ARG A 13 -39.08 20.59 26.46
C ARG A 13 -37.82 19.78 26.74
N THR A 14 -37.90 18.82 27.66
CA THR A 14 -36.76 18.00 28.09
C THR A 14 -37.01 16.51 28.09
N LEU A 15 -38.20 16.03 27.76
CA LEU A 15 -38.53 14.63 27.99
C LEU A 15 -39.30 14.11 26.78
N LEU A 16 -38.61 13.41 25.87
CA LEU A 16 -39.11 12.32 24.99
C LEU A 16 -38.22 12.05 23.74
N ALA A 17 -36.96 12.50 23.72
CA ALA A 17 -36.06 12.24 22.59
C ALA A 17 -35.07 11.11 22.95
N GLY A 18 -34.85 10.20 22.00
CA GLY A 18 -33.91 9.10 22.14
C GLY A 18 -32.46 9.57 22.34
N ALA A 19 -31.58 8.64 22.69
CA ALA A 19 -30.17 8.93 22.87
C ALA A 19 -29.53 9.44 21.57
N SER A 20 -28.58 10.36 21.70
CA SER A 20 -27.80 10.92 20.58
C SER A 20 -26.31 10.66 20.81
N LEU A 21 -25.56 10.33 19.75
CA LEU A 21 -24.11 10.14 19.87
C LEU A 21 -23.45 11.50 20.12
N VAL A 22 -22.61 11.57 21.15
CA VAL A 22 -21.77 12.74 21.45
C VAL A 22 -20.35 12.51 20.92
N ASN A 23 -19.78 11.35 21.21
CA ASN A 23 -18.41 11.01 20.83
C ASN A 23 -18.19 9.49 20.77
N ILE A 24 -17.17 9.07 20.04
CA ILE A 24 -16.59 7.72 20.15
C ILE A 24 -15.13 7.89 20.57
N GLU A 25 -14.78 7.32 21.71
CA GLU A 25 -13.46 7.43 22.33
C GLU A 25 -12.74 6.09 22.19
N PRO A 26 -11.82 5.95 21.23
CA PRO A 26 -10.97 4.77 21.18
C PRO A 26 -9.94 4.83 22.31
N ASN A 27 -9.46 3.67 22.77
CA ASN A 27 -8.47 3.57 23.85
C ASN A 27 -7.02 3.90 23.42
N ILE A 28 -6.89 4.79 22.44
CA ILE A 28 -5.66 5.36 21.91
C ILE A 28 -5.72 6.87 22.18
N ASP A 29 -5.34 7.73 21.23
CA ASP A 29 -5.24 9.18 21.48
C ASP A 29 -6.46 10.00 21.05
N LEU A 30 -6.82 9.96 19.75
CA LEU A 30 -7.80 10.88 19.17
C LEU A 30 -9.20 10.28 19.22
N SER A 31 -10.18 11.10 19.60
CA SER A 31 -11.60 10.76 19.44
C SER A 31 -11.93 10.49 17.98
N LEU A 32 -12.79 9.52 17.74
CA LEU A 32 -13.12 9.04 16.40
C LEU A 32 -14.17 9.96 15.76
N THR A 33 -13.78 10.56 14.65
CA THR A 33 -14.64 11.35 13.77
C THR A 33 -14.82 10.66 12.42
N ASP A 34 -15.85 11.04 11.66
CA ASP A 34 -16.10 10.43 10.35
C ASP A 34 -14.95 10.75 9.37
N GLY A 35 -14.36 9.69 8.81
CA GLY A 35 -13.19 9.76 7.94
C GLY A 35 -11.84 9.83 8.66
N GLU A 36 -11.79 9.59 9.97
CA GLU A 36 -10.53 9.59 10.72
C GLU A 36 -9.61 8.42 10.28
N VAL A 37 -8.30 8.67 10.25
CA VAL A 37 -7.27 7.65 9.95
C VAL A 37 -6.44 7.42 11.21
N TYR A 38 -6.35 6.16 11.64
CA TYR A 38 -5.51 5.77 12.77
C TYR A 38 -4.34 4.90 12.33
N HIS A 39 -3.17 5.18 12.92
CA HIS A 39 -1.96 4.39 12.72
C HIS A 39 -1.71 3.35 13.82
N GLU A 40 -2.69 3.16 14.69
CA GLU A 40 -2.69 2.14 15.73
C GLU A 40 -4.09 1.55 15.82
N ALA A 41 -4.18 0.23 15.86
CA ALA A 41 -5.45 -0.46 16.00
C ALA A 41 -5.98 -0.30 17.44
N PRO A 42 -7.17 0.30 17.65
CA PRO A 42 -7.77 0.34 18.98
C PRO A 42 -8.14 -1.07 19.44
N GLN A 43 -8.10 -1.29 20.75
CA GLN A 43 -8.61 -2.52 21.38
C GLN A 43 -10.03 -2.34 21.91
N GLU A 44 -10.42 -1.11 22.16
CA GLU A 44 -11.69 -0.74 22.76
C GLU A 44 -12.18 0.60 22.21
N LEU A 45 -13.50 0.71 22.00
CA LEU A 45 -14.21 1.94 21.69
C LEU A 45 -15.24 2.23 22.78
N THR A 46 -15.24 3.44 23.31
CA THR A 46 -16.27 3.93 24.23
C THR A 46 -17.19 4.90 23.48
N PHE A 47 -18.44 4.49 23.29
CA PHE A 47 -19.50 5.30 22.71
C PHE A 47 -20.13 6.14 23.81
N VAL A 48 -20.01 7.46 23.70
CA VAL A 48 -20.58 8.41 24.66
C VAL A 48 -21.85 9.01 24.07
N PHE A 49 -22.98 8.78 24.72
CA PHE A 49 -24.28 9.32 24.33
C PHE A 49 -24.66 10.56 25.14
N SER A 50 -25.72 11.26 24.74
CA SER A 50 -26.17 12.49 25.40
C SER A 50 -26.36 12.33 26.91
N PRO A 51 -25.94 13.33 27.73
CA PRO A 51 -26.06 13.26 29.18
C PRO A 51 -27.49 13.01 29.66
N GLY A 52 -27.64 12.19 30.70
CA GLY A 52 -28.94 11.87 31.30
C GLY A 52 -29.68 10.71 30.62
N GLN A 53 -29.18 10.19 29.50
CA GLN A 53 -29.68 8.97 28.88
C GLN A 53 -29.25 7.73 29.68
N GLN A 54 -30.08 6.70 29.63
CA GLN A 54 -29.75 5.38 30.17
C GLN A 54 -29.96 4.35 29.05
N ILE A 55 -28.88 3.84 28.47
CA ILE A 55 -28.95 2.90 27.35
C ILE A 55 -29.48 1.55 27.84
N ASP A 56 -30.35 0.91 27.06
CA ASP A 56 -30.85 -0.43 27.36
C ASP A 56 -29.77 -1.46 27.00
N PRO A 57 -29.20 -2.21 27.97
CA PRO A 57 -28.17 -3.21 27.71
C PRO A 57 -28.64 -4.37 26.83
N ASN A 58 -29.95 -4.57 26.65
CA ASN A 58 -30.49 -5.60 25.76
C ASN A 58 -30.58 -5.14 24.30
N SER A 59 -30.32 -3.86 24.02
CA SER A 59 -30.41 -3.25 22.69
C SER A 59 -29.05 -3.00 22.03
N LEU A 60 -27.95 -3.45 22.65
CA LEU A 60 -26.59 -3.16 22.18
C LEU A 60 -26.24 -3.78 20.82
N GLY A 61 -27.05 -4.73 20.33
CA GLY A 61 -26.96 -5.22 18.95
C GLY A 61 -27.24 -4.17 17.88
N GLY A 62 -27.81 -3.01 18.27
CA GLY A 62 -27.97 -1.84 17.42
C GLY A 62 -26.67 -1.06 17.16
N ILE A 63 -25.53 -1.45 17.73
CA ILE A 63 -24.21 -0.95 17.35
C ILE A 63 -23.50 -2.05 16.57
N GLN A 64 -23.26 -1.82 15.28
CA GLN A 64 -22.56 -2.76 14.42
C GLN A 64 -21.30 -2.11 13.85
N ILE A 65 -20.28 -2.95 13.66
CA ILE A 65 -19.01 -2.55 13.06
C ILE A 65 -18.72 -3.56 11.95
N VAL A 66 -18.43 -3.07 10.76
CA VAL A 66 -17.99 -3.87 9.62
C VAL A 66 -16.69 -3.31 9.07
N ARG A 67 -15.88 -4.16 8.43
CA ARG A 67 -14.76 -3.72 7.59
C ARG A 67 -15.05 -4.02 6.13
N SER A 68 -14.49 -3.22 5.21
CA SER A 68 -14.75 -3.28 3.77
C SER A 68 -14.23 -4.55 3.10
N GLY A 69 -13.44 -5.38 3.80
CA GLY A 69 -12.90 -6.60 3.19
C GLY A 69 -11.75 -6.30 2.23
N SER A 70 -11.00 -5.23 2.49
CA SER A 70 -9.80 -4.81 1.75
C SER A 70 -10.05 -4.21 0.37
N ASP A 71 -11.26 -3.71 0.07
CA ASP A 71 -11.55 -3.00 -1.17
C ASP A 71 -11.97 -1.53 -0.99
N GLY A 72 -12.10 -1.08 0.26
CA GLY A 72 -12.46 0.29 0.63
C GLY A 72 -13.90 0.68 0.35
N THR A 73 -14.78 -0.27 -0.01
CA THR A 73 -16.19 -0.01 -0.30
C THR A 73 -17.13 -0.68 0.70
N PHE A 74 -18.39 -0.20 0.74
CA PHE A 74 -19.42 -0.70 1.64
C PHE A 74 -20.75 -0.87 0.90
N ALA A 75 -21.59 -1.77 1.41
CA ALA A 75 -22.88 -2.20 0.88
C ALA A 75 -22.82 -2.97 -0.45
N ASP A 76 -21.69 -3.61 -0.77
CA ASP A 76 -21.56 -4.47 -1.95
C ASP A 76 -21.67 -5.98 -1.61
N GLY A 77 -21.68 -6.32 -0.32
CA GLY A 77 -21.86 -7.67 0.21
C GLY A 77 -20.55 -8.42 0.48
N ASN A 78 -19.40 -7.79 0.32
CA ASN A 78 -18.10 -8.34 0.68
C ASN A 78 -17.71 -8.07 2.16
N GLU A 79 -18.50 -7.26 2.87
CA GLU A 79 -18.10 -6.71 4.15
C GLU A 79 -17.99 -7.79 5.22
N VAL A 80 -16.97 -7.65 6.06
CA VAL A 80 -16.74 -8.57 7.17
C VAL A 80 -17.25 -7.93 8.46
N THR A 81 -18.28 -8.53 9.06
CA THR A 81 -18.78 -8.12 10.38
C THR A 81 -17.72 -8.35 11.46
N ILE A 82 -17.52 -7.34 12.31
CA ILE A 82 -16.64 -7.42 13.46
C ILE A 82 -17.47 -7.82 14.68
N ASP A 83 -17.28 -9.07 15.12
CA ASP A 83 -17.86 -9.57 16.37
C ASP A 83 -17.01 -9.09 17.57
N PRO A 84 -17.55 -8.26 18.49
CA PRO A 84 -16.82 -7.83 19.67
C PRO A 84 -16.55 -8.99 20.62
N GLY A 85 -15.41 -8.94 21.33
CA GLY A 85 -15.14 -9.81 22.47
C GLY A 85 -15.97 -9.44 23.70
N TYR A 86 -16.37 -8.17 23.79
CA TYR A 86 -17.29 -7.65 24.79
C TYR A 86 -18.04 -6.43 24.25
N ILE A 87 -19.32 -6.33 24.58
CA ILE A 87 -20.12 -5.11 24.43
C ILE A 87 -20.99 -4.94 25.68
N GLY A 88 -21.00 -3.75 26.27
CA GLY A 88 -21.73 -3.51 27.52
C GLY A 88 -21.78 -2.05 27.93
N ILE A 89 -22.60 -1.74 28.93
CA ILE A 89 -22.68 -0.39 29.50
C ILE A 89 -21.35 -0.03 30.18
N GLY A 90 -20.87 1.20 29.97
CA GLY A 90 -19.67 1.75 30.58
C GLY A 90 -19.84 2.15 32.04
N ASP A 91 -18.94 3.01 32.53
CA ASP A 91 -19.00 3.52 33.91
C ASP A 91 -20.21 4.44 34.10
N ASN A 92 -20.62 5.14 33.05
CA ASN A 92 -21.86 5.93 33.02
C ASN A 92 -22.97 5.21 32.22
N PRO A 93 -24.24 5.40 32.58
CA PRO A 93 -25.37 4.74 31.90
C PRO A 93 -25.62 5.24 30.48
N ASN A 94 -25.00 6.36 30.09
CA ASN A 94 -24.97 6.90 28.73
C ASN A 94 -23.71 6.48 27.96
N GLU A 95 -22.97 5.48 28.42
CA GLU A 95 -21.78 4.96 27.73
C GLU A 95 -21.98 3.50 27.34
N VAL A 96 -21.46 3.13 26.16
CA VAL A 96 -21.32 1.74 25.74
C VAL A 96 -19.86 1.48 25.39
N ILE A 97 -19.30 0.43 26.00
CA ILE A 97 -17.93 -0.02 25.72
C ILE A 97 -18.01 -1.22 24.79
N VAL A 98 -17.29 -1.15 23.67
CA VAL A 98 -17.05 -2.24 22.73
C VAL A 98 -15.57 -2.60 22.79
N ARG A 99 -15.25 -3.84 23.20
CA ARG A 99 -13.89 -4.37 23.19
C ARG A 99 -13.77 -5.44 22.11
N PHE A 100 -12.78 -5.31 21.25
CA PHE A 100 -12.58 -6.24 20.13
C PHE A 100 -12.07 -7.61 20.62
N ALA A 101 -12.52 -8.68 19.96
CA ALA A 101 -12.12 -10.05 20.30
C ALA A 101 -10.65 -10.35 19.90
N SER A 102 -10.13 -9.60 18.93
CA SER A 102 -8.77 -9.66 18.42
C SER A 102 -8.33 -8.28 17.94
N ALA A 103 -7.03 -8.12 17.69
CA ALA A 103 -6.53 -6.92 17.01
C ALA A 103 -7.24 -6.75 15.66
N LEU A 104 -7.60 -5.50 15.34
CA LEU A 104 -8.18 -5.14 14.07
C LEU A 104 -7.09 -5.09 12.99
N PRO A 105 -7.29 -5.69 11.81
CA PRO A 105 -6.38 -5.55 10.67
C PRO A 105 -6.42 -4.15 10.06
N ASP A 106 -5.44 -3.86 9.22
CA ASP A 106 -5.46 -2.71 8.31
C ASP A 106 -6.67 -2.82 7.38
N ASP A 107 -7.53 -1.79 7.36
CA ASP A 107 -8.74 -1.74 6.52
C ASP A 107 -9.51 -0.41 6.67
N ASN A 108 -10.55 -0.24 5.85
CA ASN A 108 -11.63 0.71 6.10
C ASN A 108 -12.74 0.08 6.93
N TYR A 109 -13.18 0.80 7.95
CA TYR A 109 -14.21 0.37 8.89
C TYR A 109 -15.42 1.29 8.84
N GLN A 110 -16.60 0.71 9.01
CA GLN A 110 -17.86 1.42 9.14
C GLN A 110 -18.55 0.99 10.43
N ILE A 111 -18.84 1.99 11.27
CA ILE A 111 -19.66 1.86 12.45
C ILE A 111 -21.08 2.31 12.09
N THR A 112 -22.08 1.49 12.38
CA THR A 112 -23.49 1.86 12.28
C THR A 112 -24.14 1.78 13.65
N ILE A 113 -24.77 2.88 14.06
CA ILE A 113 -25.68 2.92 15.21
C ILE A 113 -27.09 3.00 14.66
N PHE A 114 -27.85 1.92 14.80
CA PHE A 114 -29.20 1.81 14.29
C PHE A 114 -30.20 2.52 15.22
N GLY A 115 -30.93 3.49 14.68
CA GLY A 115 -32.16 4.01 15.26
C GLY A 115 -33.41 3.32 14.70
N THR A 116 -33.29 2.70 13.53
CA THR A 116 -34.38 2.02 12.82
C THR A 116 -34.19 0.50 12.77
N GLY A 117 -35.07 -0.19 12.06
CA GLY A 117 -34.94 -1.62 11.78
C GLY A 117 -35.45 -2.52 12.89
N ALA A 118 -34.99 -3.78 12.86
CA ALA A 118 -35.43 -4.82 13.80
C ALA A 118 -34.74 -4.73 15.16
N ASP A 119 -33.50 -4.25 15.18
CA ASP A 119 -32.62 -4.23 16.35
C ASP A 119 -32.04 -2.81 16.59
N PRO A 120 -32.88 -1.76 16.77
CA PRO A 120 -32.38 -0.43 17.06
C PRO A 120 -31.75 -0.36 18.46
N LEU A 121 -30.78 0.54 18.63
CA LEU A 121 -30.29 0.91 19.95
C LEU A 121 -31.38 1.71 20.69
N LEU A 122 -31.71 1.30 21.90
CA LEU A 122 -32.76 1.89 22.72
C LEU A 122 -32.19 2.47 24.02
N ASN A 123 -32.89 3.44 24.60
CA ASN A 123 -32.75 3.75 26.02
C ASN A 123 -33.74 2.91 26.86
N LEU A 124 -33.60 2.94 28.20
CA LEU A 124 -34.48 2.22 29.13
C LEU A 124 -35.93 2.70 29.13
N SER A 125 -36.22 3.86 28.52
CA SER A 125 -37.58 4.35 28.27
C SER A 125 -38.21 3.73 27.02
N GLY A 126 -37.45 2.95 26.25
CA GLY A 126 -37.86 2.34 24.98
C GLY A 126 -37.79 3.29 23.78
N GLU A 127 -37.10 4.43 23.92
CA GLU A 127 -36.93 5.40 22.84
C GLU A 127 -35.72 5.00 21.99
N ALA A 128 -35.91 4.98 20.67
CA ALA A 128 -34.86 4.60 19.74
C ALA A 128 -33.84 5.71 19.55
N PHE A 129 -32.59 5.33 19.29
CA PHE A 129 -31.49 6.23 18.97
C PHE A 129 -31.90 7.26 17.91
N GLN A 130 -31.57 8.53 18.18
CA GLN A 130 -31.84 9.67 17.31
C GLN A 130 -33.29 9.75 16.79
N ASP A 131 -34.27 9.38 17.63
CA ASP A 131 -35.70 9.32 17.29
C ASP A 131 -36.01 8.45 16.08
N GLY A 132 -35.25 7.36 15.91
CA GLY A 132 -35.41 6.45 14.80
C GLY A 132 -34.62 6.85 13.57
N VAL A 133 -33.38 7.31 13.74
CA VAL A 133 -32.48 7.65 12.64
C VAL A 133 -31.16 6.92 12.84
N ASP A 134 -30.71 6.20 11.81
CA ASP A 134 -29.41 5.54 11.83
C ASP A 134 -28.28 6.56 11.67
N GLN A 135 -27.15 6.32 12.34
CA GLN A 135 -25.94 7.10 12.16
C GLN A 135 -24.80 6.18 11.72
N THR A 136 -24.06 6.61 10.72
CA THR A 136 -22.87 5.92 10.22
C THR A 136 -21.63 6.78 10.49
N ILE A 137 -20.54 6.14 10.90
CA ILE A 137 -19.24 6.76 11.08
C ILE A 137 -18.20 5.83 10.44
N ASN A 138 -17.42 6.34 9.49
CA ASN A 138 -16.34 5.60 8.87
C ASN A 138 -15.00 6.00 9.49
N PHE A 139 -14.05 5.06 9.54
CA PHE A 139 -12.66 5.34 9.88
C PHE A 139 -11.74 4.35 9.15
N GLU A 140 -10.46 4.67 9.09
CA GLU A 140 -9.42 3.86 8.47
C GLU A 140 -8.39 3.44 9.53
N LEU A 141 -7.93 2.20 9.44
CA LEU A 141 -6.73 1.75 10.14
C LEU A 141 -5.63 1.58 9.10
N ASP A 142 -4.62 2.45 9.17
CA ASP A 142 -3.38 2.40 8.38
C ASP A 142 -2.23 1.99 9.32
N LEU A 143 -2.12 0.68 9.56
CA LEU A 143 -1.25 0.08 10.58
C LEU A 143 0.22 -0.01 10.15
N GLY A 144 0.55 0.50 8.96
CA GLY A 144 1.88 0.53 8.38
C GLY A 144 2.42 -0.85 7.98
N ALA A 145 3.46 -0.79 7.15
CA ALA A 145 4.01 -1.98 6.49
C ALA A 145 4.57 -3.02 7.46
N LYS A 146 4.28 -4.28 7.15
CA LYS A 146 4.69 -5.50 7.85
C LYS A 146 5.59 -6.33 6.95
N VAL A 147 6.64 -6.89 7.52
CA VAL A 147 7.50 -7.86 6.82
C VAL A 147 6.71 -9.13 6.53
N VAL A 148 6.56 -9.47 5.24
CA VAL A 148 5.88 -10.69 4.79
C VAL A 148 6.86 -11.80 4.42
N ALA A 149 8.07 -11.45 3.99
CA ALA A 149 9.11 -12.42 3.67
C ALA A 149 10.52 -11.86 3.83
N VAL A 150 11.48 -12.75 4.08
CA VAL A 150 12.91 -12.45 4.06
C VAL A 150 13.62 -13.53 3.26
N VAL A 151 14.38 -13.12 2.25
CA VAL A 151 15.20 -14.01 1.43
C VAL A 151 16.65 -13.75 1.75
N SER A 152 17.30 -14.76 2.35
CA SER A 152 18.75 -14.76 2.51
C SER A 152 19.39 -15.30 1.24
N GLN A 153 20.42 -14.59 0.75
CA GLN A 153 21.14 -14.93 -0.48
C GLN A 153 20.22 -15.03 -1.71
N PRO A 154 19.61 -13.91 -2.15
CA PRO A 154 18.77 -13.95 -3.33
C PRO A 154 19.55 -14.45 -4.54
N VAL A 155 18.88 -15.21 -5.40
CA VAL A 155 19.44 -15.70 -6.65
C VAL A 155 18.75 -14.97 -7.79
N LEU A 156 19.53 -14.17 -8.50
CA LEU A 156 19.07 -13.39 -9.63
C LEU A 156 19.34 -14.14 -10.94
N ARG A 157 18.58 -13.80 -11.96
CA ARG A 157 18.77 -14.31 -13.32
C ARG A 157 19.32 -13.19 -14.19
N GLU A 158 20.47 -13.40 -14.81
CA GLU A 158 20.95 -12.49 -15.86
C GLU A 158 20.03 -12.58 -17.09
N GLN A 159 19.96 -11.50 -17.86
CA GLN A 159 19.33 -11.51 -19.19
C GLN A 159 20.38 -11.24 -20.25
N VAL A 160 20.25 -11.85 -21.40
CA VAL A 160 21.11 -11.60 -22.56
C VAL A 160 20.28 -10.93 -23.64
N LEU A 161 20.65 -9.71 -24.02
CA LEU A 161 20.17 -9.04 -25.24
C LEU A 161 21.14 -9.36 -26.37
N SER A 162 20.66 -9.96 -27.45
CA SER A 162 21.49 -10.25 -28.63
C SER A 162 21.07 -9.40 -29.81
N VAL A 163 22.06 -8.78 -30.47
CA VAL A 163 21.88 -8.07 -31.74
C VAL A 163 22.00 -9.06 -32.90
N GLY A 164 20.95 -9.17 -33.69
CA GLY A 164 20.81 -10.03 -34.86
C GLY A 164 21.35 -9.39 -36.15
N ASP A 165 20.73 -9.70 -37.28
CA ASP A 165 21.12 -9.12 -38.56
C ASP A 165 20.76 -7.63 -38.61
N VAL A 166 21.74 -6.78 -38.89
CA VAL A 166 21.54 -5.32 -38.96
C VAL A 166 20.61 -4.93 -40.10
N THR A 167 20.47 -5.76 -41.13
CA THR A 167 19.53 -5.51 -42.23
C THR A 167 18.07 -5.63 -41.84
N ASP A 168 17.79 -6.33 -40.73
CA ASP A 168 16.44 -6.46 -40.16
C ASP A 168 16.11 -5.30 -39.20
N LEU A 169 17.12 -4.53 -38.77
CA LEU A 169 16.94 -3.45 -37.80
C LEU A 169 16.29 -2.22 -38.43
N GLN A 170 15.21 -1.75 -37.82
CA GLN A 170 14.45 -0.59 -38.29
C GLN A 170 14.69 0.64 -37.42
N ASP A 171 14.66 1.79 -38.07
CA ASP A 171 14.57 3.08 -37.39
C ASP A 171 13.31 3.13 -36.53
N GLY A 172 13.45 3.49 -35.25
CA GLY A 172 12.37 3.46 -34.27
C GLY A 172 12.11 2.11 -33.60
N ASP A 173 12.87 1.06 -33.89
CA ASP A 173 12.84 -0.15 -33.06
C ASP A 173 13.23 0.21 -31.62
N THR A 174 12.49 -0.29 -30.64
CA THR A 174 12.80 -0.06 -29.23
C THR A 174 12.94 -1.34 -28.43
N PHE A 175 13.77 -1.25 -27.39
CA PHE A 175 13.80 -2.22 -26.31
C PHE A 175 13.79 -1.49 -24.97
N THR A 176 13.07 -2.05 -24.00
CA THR A 176 13.00 -1.52 -22.64
C THR A 176 13.67 -2.50 -21.71
N ILE A 177 14.56 -2.00 -20.85
CA ILE A 177 15.15 -2.76 -19.75
C ILE A 177 14.51 -2.26 -18.45
N SER A 178 13.99 -3.19 -17.65
CA SER A 178 13.41 -2.89 -16.34
C SER A 178 14.11 -3.74 -15.27
N VAL A 179 14.59 -3.09 -14.20
CA VAL A 179 15.31 -3.75 -13.09
C VAL A 179 15.01 -2.98 -11.80
N GLY A 180 14.43 -3.64 -10.80
CA GLY A 180 14.20 -3.03 -9.49
C GLY A 180 13.53 -1.66 -9.60
N GLY A 181 12.36 -1.63 -10.24
CA GLY A 181 11.59 -0.39 -10.40
C GLY A 181 12.07 0.60 -11.47
N ALA A 182 13.38 0.64 -11.71
CA ALA A 182 13.95 1.42 -12.79
C ALA A 182 13.55 0.82 -14.15
N SER A 183 13.13 1.67 -15.08
CA SER A 183 12.80 1.29 -16.45
C SER A 183 13.37 2.30 -17.44
N VAL A 184 14.09 1.82 -18.44
CA VAL A 184 14.69 2.65 -19.49
C VAL A 184 14.38 2.04 -20.84
N THR A 185 13.80 2.86 -21.72
CA THR A 185 13.56 2.51 -23.12
C THR A 185 14.67 3.08 -23.99
N PHE A 186 15.27 2.21 -24.78
CA PHE A 186 16.28 2.53 -25.78
C PHE A 186 15.62 2.46 -27.15
N GLU A 187 15.92 3.45 -28.00
CA GLU A 187 15.38 3.54 -29.35
C GLU A 187 16.51 3.60 -30.36
N MET A 188 16.43 2.72 -31.35
CA MET A 188 17.37 2.63 -32.45
C MET A 188 17.11 3.76 -33.44
N ASP A 189 18.14 4.52 -33.75
CA ASP A 189 18.06 5.69 -34.64
C ASP A 189 19.02 5.53 -35.81
N LEU A 190 18.45 5.34 -37.01
CA LEU A 190 19.21 5.22 -38.24
C LEU A 190 19.73 6.60 -38.68
N ASP A 191 21.05 6.73 -38.75
CA ASP A 191 21.78 7.92 -39.16
C ASP A 191 21.58 9.16 -38.24
N GLY A 192 20.97 9.00 -37.06
CA GLY A 192 20.80 10.10 -36.08
C GLY A 192 19.70 11.09 -36.48
N GLY A 193 18.66 10.61 -37.16
CA GLY A 193 17.51 11.38 -37.63
C GLY A 193 16.60 11.90 -36.50
N GLY A 194 16.74 11.36 -35.29
CA GLY A 194 16.00 11.74 -34.10
C GLY A 194 15.10 10.62 -33.58
N LEU A 195 14.47 10.87 -32.43
CA LEU A 195 13.63 9.90 -31.73
C LEU A 195 12.14 10.09 -32.06
N ASN A 196 11.40 8.99 -32.09
CA ASN A 196 9.93 8.99 -32.09
C ASN A 196 9.37 9.43 -30.75
N ASP A 197 10.02 9.07 -29.65
CA ASP A 197 9.74 9.60 -28.30
C ASP A 197 11.01 10.20 -27.69
N THR A 198 10.95 11.49 -27.37
CA THR A 198 12.08 12.22 -26.76
C THR A 198 12.47 11.74 -25.36
N ASN A 199 11.65 10.91 -24.71
CA ASN A 199 11.97 10.29 -23.41
C ASN A 199 12.83 9.02 -23.56
N ASN A 200 12.94 8.45 -24.76
CA ASN A 200 13.78 7.29 -25.01
C ASN A 200 15.26 7.68 -25.06
N LEU A 201 16.13 6.72 -24.77
CA LEU A 201 17.57 6.88 -24.98
C LEU A 201 17.95 6.47 -26.40
N GLN A 202 18.54 7.42 -27.11
CA GLN A 202 18.96 7.26 -28.50
C GLN A 202 20.15 6.30 -28.63
N VAL A 203 19.99 5.29 -29.49
CA VAL A 203 21.05 4.38 -29.92
C VAL A 203 21.29 4.61 -31.40
N VAL A 204 22.22 5.51 -31.72
CA VAL A 204 22.55 5.86 -33.10
C VAL A 204 23.29 4.73 -33.78
N TYR A 205 22.87 4.38 -34.99
CA TYR A 205 23.57 3.41 -35.85
C TYR A 205 23.47 3.79 -37.32
N THR A 206 24.26 3.12 -38.16
CA THR A 206 24.21 3.23 -39.61
C THR A 206 24.10 1.83 -40.22
N ALA A 207 23.60 1.74 -41.46
CA ALA A 207 23.51 0.45 -42.16
C ALA A 207 24.90 -0.19 -42.48
N ALA A 208 26.00 0.50 -42.20
CA ALA A 208 27.35 -0.02 -42.36
C ALA A 208 27.91 -0.68 -41.08
N ASP A 209 27.27 -0.43 -39.94
CA ASP A 209 27.70 -0.99 -38.65
C ASP A 209 27.46 -2.49 -38.61
N SER A 210 28.39 -3.22 -37.98
CA SER A 210 28.15 -4.62 -37.66
C SER A 210 27.27 -4.74 -36.41
N ALA A 211 26.66 -5.90 -36.20
CA ALA A 211 25.89 -6.18 -34.98
C ALA A 211 26.72 -5.98 -33.70
N SER A 212 28.04 -6.23 -33.75
CA SER A 212 28.95 -5.99 -32.62
C SER A 212 29.24 -4.50 -32.39
N ASP A 213 29.23 -3.68 -33.44
CA ASP A 213 29.37 -2.24 -33.32
C ASP A 213 28.11 -1.66 -32.67
N ILE A 214 26.92 -2.13 -33.08
CA ILE A 214 25.64 -1.76 -32.47
C ILE A 214 25.59 -2.17 -30.99
N ALA A 215 26.01 -3.40 -30.65
CA ALA A 215 26.09 -3.83 -29.26
C ALA A 215 27.02 -2.92 -28.42
N THR A 216 28.13 -2.46 -29.01
CA THR A 216 29.04 -1.51 -28.37
C THR A 216 28.37 -0.15 -28.14
N THR A 217 27.59 0.33 -29.11
CA THR A 217 26.83 1.58 -28.96
C THR A 217 25.76 1.45 -27.88
N ILE A 218 24.99 0.35 -27.86
CA ILE A 218 23.99 0.07 -26.81
C ILE A 218 24.64 0.12 -25.43
N LEU A 219 25.79 -0.53 -25.24
CA LEU A 219 26.52 -0.49 -23.97
C LEU A 219 26.92 0.95 -23.58
N GLY A 220 27.38 1.75 -24.55
CA GLY A 220 27.72 3.15 -24.33
C GLY A 220 26.52 3.97 -23.82
N VAL A 221 25.36 3.79 -24.44
CA VAL A 221 24.11 4.46 -24.04
C VAL A 221 23.62 3.94 -22.69
N PHE A 222 23.67 2.62 -22.46
CA PHE A 222 23.32 1.99 -21.18
C PHE A 222 24.14 2.57 -20.01
N ASN A 223 25.45 2.72 -20.18
CA ASN A 223 26.33 3.27 -19.14
C ASN A 223 26.02 4.72 -18.77
N SER A 224 25.28 5.44 -19.62
CA SER A 224 24.78 6.79 -19.34
C SER A 224 23.35 6.83 -18.80
N SER A 225 22.66 5.68 -18.79
CA SER A 225 21.29 5.56 -18.30
C SER A 225 21.24 5.43 -16.78
N LEU A 226 20.08 5.75 -16.20
CA LEU A 226 19.84 5.57 -14.76
C LEU A 226 20.08 4.13 -14.29
N LEU A 227 19.90 3.13 -15.16
CA LEU A 227 20.15 1.74 -14.81
C LEU A 227 21.59 1.50 -14.39
N SER A 228 22.54 2.18 -15.05
CA SER A 228 23.95 2.10 -14.70
C SER A 228 24.39 3.15 -13.70
N THR A 229 23.91 4.39 -13.81
CA THR A 229 24.40 5.50 -12.95
C THR A 229 23.93 5.37 -11.51
N ASP A 230 22.74 4.80 -11.31
CA ASP A 230 22.12 4.67 -9.99
C ASP A 230 22.29 3.24 -9.45
N GLY A 231 23.02 2.39 -10.16
CA GLY A 231 23.45 1.07 -9.69
C GLY A 231 22.41 -0.05 -9.80
N TYR A 232 21.32 0.13 -10.55
CA TYR A 232 20.30 -0.92 -10.74
C TYR A 232 20.83 -2.14 -11.48
N ALA A 233 21.70 -1.95 -12.48
CA ALA A 233 22.23 -3.03 -13.29
C ALA A 233 23.59 -2.72 -13.91
N THR A 234 24.28 -3.78 -14.29
CA THR A 234 25.50 -3.73 -15.10
C THR A 234 25.27 -4.46 -16.42
N MET A 235 26.01 -4.07 -17.46
CA MET A 235 25.96 -4.70 -18.78
C MET A 235 27.37 -5.08 -19.23
N SER A 236 27.55 -6.32 -19.70
CA SER A 236 28.83 -6.85 -20.18
C SER A 236 28.68 -7.38 -21.61
N PRO A 237 29.45 -6.86 -22.58
CA PRO A 237 29.36 -7.29 -23.97
C PRO A 237 30.22 -8.54 -24.25
N SER A 238 29.74 -9.38 -25.16
CA SER A 238 30.49 -10.48 -25.77
C SER A 238 30.11 -10.61 -27.25
N GLY A 239 30.83 -9.90 -28.12
CA GLY A 239 30.48 -9.82 -29.54
C GLY A 239 29.14 -9.12 -29.75
N VAL A 240 28.12 -9.86 -30.13
CA VAL A 240 26.75 -9.34 -30.37
C VAL A 240 25.84 -9.48 -29.15
N ASP A 241 26.29 -10.20 -28.12
CA ASP A 241 25.52 -10.48 -26.91
C ASP A 241 25.86 -9.45 -25.82
N LEU A 242 24.84 -8.97 -25.13
CA LEU A 242 24.92 -8.04 -24.00
C LEU A 242 24.29 -8.69 -22.79
N THR A 243 25.12 -9.19 -21.88
CA THR A 243 24.67 -9.79 -20.61
C THR A 243 24.37 -8.68 -19.62
N ILE A 244 23.13 -8.62 -19.15
CA ILE A 244 22.62 -7.66 -18.18
C ILE A 244 22.47 -8.39 -16.84
N SER A 245 23.16 -7.88 -15.83
CA SER A 245 23.12 -8.38 -14.47
C SER A 245 22.56 -7.29 -13.56
N GLY A 246 21.37 -7.50 -13.03
CA GLY A 246 20.77 -6.57 -12.07
C GLY A 246 21.43 -6.71 -10.71
N ASP A 247 21.54 -5.60 -9.98
CA ASP A 247 22.24 -5.57 -8.69
C ASP A 247 21.46 -6.34 -7.62
N SER A 248 20.23 -5.90 -7.34
CA SER A 248 19.35 -6.51 -6.33
C SER A 248 18.17 -7.29 -6.92
N PHE A 249 17.87 -7.11 -8.21
CA PHE A 249 16.71 -7.70 -8.88
C PHE A 249 17.07 -8.32 -10.23
N THR A 250 16.25 -9.28 -10.68
CA THR A 250 16.39 -9.89 -12.00
C THR A 250 15.97 -8.88 -13.07
N PRO A 251 16.81 -8.57 -14.07
CA PRO A 251 16.40 -7.72 -15.18
C PRO A 251 15.32 -8.36 -16.04
N ALA A 252 14.48 -7.52 -16.64
CA ALA A 252 13.56 -7.89 -17.71
C ALA A 252 13.86 -7.06 -18.96
N ILE A 253 13.66 -7.65 -20.13
CA ILE A 253 13.76 -6.97 -21.42
C ILE A 253 12.40 -7.07 -22.11
N ALA A 254 11.90 -5.96 -22.65
CA ALA A 254 10.72 -5.90 -23.52
C ALA A 254 11.12 -5.31 -24.89
N PHE A 255 10.39 -5.65 -25.94
CA PHE A 255 10.65 -5.15 -27.30
C PHE A 255 9.38 -4.52 -27.87
N SER A 256 9.53 -3.40 -28.58
CA SER A 256 8.52 -2.87 -29.49
C SER A 256 9.18 -2.63 -30.83
N LEU A 257 9.03 -3.59 -31.73
CA LEU A 257 9.71 -3.62 -33.03
C LEU A 257 8.77 -3.18 -34.15
N VAL A 258 9.31 -2.45 -35.11
CA VAL A 258 8.60 -2.01 -36.32
C VAL A 258 8.28 -3.21 -37.22
N ASP A 259 9.22 -4.16 -37.36
CA ASP A 259 8.98 -5.46 -38.02
C ASP A 259 9.19 -6.63 -37.04
N PRO A 260 8.17 -7.00 -36.25
CA PRO A 260 8.28 -8.11 -35.31
C PRO A 260 8.35 -9.48 -35.99
N ALA A 261 8.11 -9.58 -37.31
CA ALA A 261 8.21 -10.85 -38.03
C ALA A 261 9.67 -11.21 -38.37
N ASN A 262 10.54 -10.20 -38.48
CA ASN A 262 11.98 -10.35 -38.72
C ASN A 262 12.75 -9.52 -37.67
N PRO A 263 12.85 -10.00 -36.42
CA PRO A 263 13.40 -9.20 -35.34
C PRO A 263 14.93 -9.15 -35.40
N ALA A 264 15.50 -7.94 -35.41
CA ALA A 264 16.94 -7.72 -35.23
C ALA A 264 17.40 -7.83 -33.77
N PHE A 265 16.49 -7.99 -32.81
CA PHE A 265 16.81 -8.25 -31.41
C PHE A 265 16.22 -9.57 -30.93
N SER A 266 16.97 -10.24 -30.07
CA SER A 266 16.45 -11.38 -29.31
C SER A 266 16.87 -11.29 -27.86
N ARG A 267 16.15 -11.99 -26.98
CA ARG A 267 16.51 -12.13 -25.57
C ARG A 267 16.61 -13.60 -25.17
N ALA A 268 17.48 -13.88 -24.23
CA ALA A 268 17.60 -15.18 -23.59
C ALA A 268 17.92 -15.05 -22.10
N ASP A 269 17.55 -16.07 -21.34
CA ASP A 269 17.99 -16.21 -19.95
C ASP A 269 19.51 -16.45 -19.90
N GLY A 270 20.18 -15.69 -19.04
CA GLY A 270 21.58 -15.85 -18.70
C GLY A 270 21.79 -16.72 -17.46
N ASN A 271 22.94 -16.53 -16.81
CA ASN A 271 23.31 -17.33 -15.64
C ASN A 271 22.44 -17.00 -14.42
N LEU A 272 22.42 -17.93 -13.46
CA LEU A 272 21.99 -17.62 -12.11
C LEU A 272 23.15 -17.00 -11.35
N VAL A 273 22.91 -15.86 -10.71
CA VAL A 273 23.87 -15.14 -9.89
C VAL A 273 23.34 -15.09 -8.47
N ALA A 274 24.01 -15.80 -7.56
CA ALA A 274 23.73 -15.69 -6.14
C ALA A 274 24.36 -14.40 -5.60
N ARG A 275 23.58 -13.65 -4.81
CA ARG A 275 24.03 -12.46 -4.10
C ARG A 275 24.26 -12.83 -2.64
N ASP A 276 25.46 -13.33 -2.33
CA ASP A 276 25.79 -13.82 -0.99
C ASP A 276 26.04 -12.71 0.03
N ASP A 277 26.07 -11.47 -0.45
CA ASP A 277 26.22 -10.21 0.28
C ASP A 277 24.89 -9.44 0.46
N GLN A 278 23.75 -10.03 0.05
CA GLN A 278 22.44 -9.37 0.12
C GLN A 278 21.39 -10.18 0.90
N ILE A 279 20.47 -9.43 1.51
CA ILE A 279 19.23 -9.93 2.12
C ILE A 279 18.11 -9.09 1.53
N LEU A 280 17.09 -9.76 0.98
CA LEU A 280 15.90 -9.09 0.47
C LEU A 280 14.76 -9.23 1.46
N VAL A 281 14.13 -8.11 1.82
CA VAL A 281 13.02 -8.04 2.76
C VAL A 281 11.79 -7.55 2.01
N TYR A 282 10.74 -8.36 2.00
CA TYR A 282 9.46 -8.00 1.40
C TYR A 282 8.51 -7.54 2.48
N PHE A 283 7.83 -6.44 2.21
CA PHE A 283 6.75 -5.91 3.02
C PHE A 283 5.40 -6.23 2.34
N ASN A 284 4.30 -6.15 3.08
CA ASN A 284 2.97 -6.16 2.47
C ASN A 284 2.74 -4.88 1.65
N ASP A 285 1.59 -4.80 0.98
CA ASP A 285 1.22 -3.75 0.02
C ASP A 285 1.05 -2.34 0.64
N ASP A 286 1.47 -2.14 1.88
CA ASP A 286 1.47 -0.83 2.52
C ASP A 286 2.72 -0.05 2.13
N ASP A 287 2.54 1.23 1.81
CA ASP A 287 3.64 2.09 1.43
C ASP A 287 4.65 2.29 2.57
N LEU A 288 5.92 2.02 2.29
CA LEU A 288 7.01 2.43 3.17
C LEU A 288 7.43 3.88 2.86
N ASN A 289 7.72 4.65 3.91
CA ASN A 289 8.40 5.93 3.76
C ASN A 289 9.82 5.69 3.19
N PRO A 290 10.16 6.18 1.99
CA PRO A 290 11.43 5.86 1.35
C PRO A 290 12.66 6.36 2.10
N ASP A 291 12.59 7.53 2.74
CA ASP A 291 13.72 8.08 3.49
C ASP A 291 14.05 7.21 4.72
N LEU A 292 13.02 6.65 5.36
CA LEU A 292 13.19 5.77 6.51
C LEU A 292 13.56 4.34 6.08
N ALA A 293 12.99 3.84 4.98
CA ALA A 293 13.28 2.50 4.47
C ALA A 293 14.71 2.36 3.90
N ASN A 294 15.31 3.46 3.43
CA ASN A 294 16.74 3.47 3.06
C ASN A 294 17.68 3.66 4.28
N ASP A 295 17.15 3.96 5.46
CA ASP A 295 17.96 4.16 6.66
C ASP A 295 18.26 2.83 7.35
N SER A 296 19.49 2.36 7.15
CA SER A 296 20.05 1.14 7.77
C SER A 296 19.81 1.03 9.29
N ARG A 297 19.58 2.13 10.02
CA ARG A 297 19.31 2.11 11.46
C ARG A 297 17.98 1.43 11.84
N PHE A 298 17.03 1.31 10.92
CA PHE A 298 15.78 0.56 11.12
C PHE A 298 15.94 -0.95 10.90
N TYR A 299 17.10 -1.37 10.42
CA TYR A 299 17.43 -2.77 10.19
C TYR A 299 18.53 -3.18 11.18
N GLN A 300 18.46 -4.41 11.68
CA GLN A 300 19.51 -4.95 12.54
C GLN A 300 19.82 -6.37 12.12
N ILE A 301 21.05 -6.57 11.66
CA ILE A 301 21.58 -7.90 11.38
C ILE A 301 22.31 -8.37 12.64
N ILE A 302 21.93 -9.54 13.16
CA ILE A 302 22.55 -10.14 14.35
C ILE A 302 23.46 -11.27 13.90
N ASP A 303 24.74 -11.20 14.27
CA ASP A 303 25.64 -12.34 14.13
C ASP A 303 25.21 -13.41 15.14
N THR A 304 24.59 -14.48 14.64
CA THR A 304 24.07 -15.58 15.45
C THR A 304 25.13 -16.36 16.20
N SER A 305 26.42 -16.24 15.83
CA SER A 305 27.52 -16.90 16.53
C SER A 305 27.95 -16.17 17.81
N THR A 306 27.81 -14.85 17.83
CA THR A 306 28.20 -13.98 18.95
C THR A 306 27.01 -13.35 19.68
N ASP A 307 25.81 -13.43 19.10
CA ASP A 307 24.58 -12.76 19.55
C ASP A 307 24.77 -11.23 19.64
N THR A 308 25.55 -10.66 18.71
CA THR A 308 25.83 -9.23 18.65
C THR A 308 25.36 -8.63 17.34
N PRO A 309 24.74 -7.43 17.35
CA PRO A 309 24.44 -6.69 16.13
C PRO A 309 25.70 -6.39 15.32
N LEU A 310 25.62 -6.53 14.00
CA LEU A 310 26.60 -5.95 13.09
C LEU A 310 26.54 -4.42 13.18
N LEU A 311 27.67 -3.76 12.95
CA LEU A 311 27.70 -2.30 12.92
C LEU A 311 26.93 -1.82 11.69
N ILE A 312 26.10 -0.79 11.86
CA ILE A 312 25.33 -0.17 10.76
C ILE A 312 26.21 0.39 9.62
N THR A 313 27.52 0.56 9.85
CA THR A 313 28.47 0.98 8.83
C THR A 313 28.90 -0.16 7.90
N ASP A 314 28.56 -1.40 8.26
CA ASP A 314 28.99 -2.61 7.55
C ASP A 314 27.94 -3.07 6.52
N TYR A 315 26.78 -2.41 6.47
CA TYR A 315 25.70 -2.68 5.53
C TYR A 315 24.89 -1.42 5.23
N THR A 316 24.17 -1.44 4.12
CA THR A 316 23.22 -0.41 3.74
C THR A 316 21.83 -1.01 3.58
N ALA A 317 20.80 -0.16 3.61
CA ALA A 317 19.45 -0.54 3.21
C ALA A 317 19.12 0.23 1.92
N THR A 318 18.49 -0.45 0.98
CA THR A 318 18.01 0.15 -0.26
C THR A 318 16.57 -0.27 -0.45
N TYR A 319 15.68 0.71 -0.55
CA TYR A 319 14.26 0.48 -0.77
C TYR A 319 13.88 0.73 -2.22
N ASP A 320 13.08 -0.17 -2.77
CA ASP A 320 12.55 -0.11 -4.12
C ASP A 320 11.02 -0.25 -4.10
N ALA A 321 10.34 0.88 -4.23
CA ALA A 321 8.87 0.99 -4.18
C ALA A 321 8.16 0.48 -5.45
N LEU A 322 8.90 0.09 -6.48
CA LEU A 322 8.36 -0.25 -7.79
C LEU A 322 8.59 -1.73 -8.14
N SER A 323 9.06 -2.52 -7.17
CA SER A 323 9.23 -3.97 -7.28
C SER A 323 7.95 -4.70 -6.85
N ASP A 324 6.92 -4.63 -7.70
CA ASP A 324 5.75 -5.51 -7.66
C ASP A 324 5.66 -6.33 -8.96
#